data_AF-A0A6G0VRR1-F1
#
_entry.id   AF-A0A6G0VRR1-F1
#
_cell.length_a   1.000
_cell.length_b   1.000
_cell.length_c   1.000
_cell.angle_alpha   90.00
_cell.angle_beta   90.00
_cell.angle_gamma   90.00
#
_symmetry.space_group_name_H-M   'P 1'
#
loop_
_entity.id
_entity.type
_entity.pdbx_description
1 polymer ?
#
loop_
_entity_poly.entity_id
_entity_poly.type
_entity_poly.pdbx_seq_one_letter_code
_entity_poly.pdbx_strand_id
1 'polypeptide(L)'
;MSCCVPFCPYKGIKSSTFSIPKNTSLKVEWERILGTSSKVSSRVCQNHFKHDDINTWECGQGDNKFTNLEFNVSPKYNKITTVISNIENDHCCIANNNKRLKRHNIDRNVFEESSTKRIEMSELGYSLSNMQIETYENIEGLIRTFDKINICQGSMSSNLSDINLSYGHQKIETFEVIKHLKCSTIVTDDESGERNVRIWCKCLDYSIKHKKLREKNNKKTRIFFSSKKKKKLQLLNKAKHLLKKKCSRATSRMVNLQTSLNNNKEEMRKMSESKIEELLKSNNIPQCQSDLIYEILKASKIKNCKQRYSDNWMLLCMLLQISGYRFLRDNNILPLPCINTIIRFRFPKFLIPKSDSDLRTLIPNSDSEFRLPNSDSEFRNQITISDIRTLIPNSEFR
;
A
#
# COMPACT_ATOMS: atom_id res chain seq x y z
N MET A 1 22.04 17.06 5.04
CA MET A 1 21.85 18.39 4.40
C MET A 1 22.66 19.38 5.20
N SER A 2 23.60 20.10 4.58
CA SER A 2 24.44 21.10 5.26
C SER A 2 23.71 22.44 5.42
N CYS A 3 24.04 23.20 6.47
CA CYS A 3 23.60 24.59 6.64
C CYS A 3 24.01 25.44 5.42
N CYS A 4 23.11 26.32 4.96
CA CYS A 4 23.35 27.19 3.81
C CYS A 4 24.08 28.50 4.15
N VAL A 5 24.28 28.82 5.43
CA VAL A 5 25.03 29.99 5.86
C VAL A 5 26.53 29.78 5.56
N PRO A 6 27.19 30.68 4.80
CA PRO A 6 28.63 30.64 4.54
C PRO A 6 29.42 30.63 5.85
N PHE A 7 30.50 29.85 5.88
CA PHE A 7 31.38 29.74 7.05
C PHE A 7 30.69 29.33 8.37
N CYS A 8 29.52 28.68 8.30
CA CYS A 8 28.84 28.17 9.49
C CYS A 8 29.78 27.21 10.25
N PRO A 9 30.15 27.51 11.52
CA PRO A 9 31.10 26.69 12.29
C PRO A 9 30.53 25.32 12.64
N TYR A 10 29.21 25.16 12.53
CA TYR A 10 28.49 23.91 12.79
C TYR A 10 28.21 23.08 11.54
N LYS A 11 28.77 23.47 10.38
CA LYS A 11 28.56 22.78 9.12
C LYS A 11 29.18 21.37 9.18
N GLY A 12 28.33 20.36 9.30
CA GLY A 12 28.73 18.94 9.40
C GLY A 12 28.42 18.30 10.75
N ILE A 13 28.09 19.09 11.77
CA ILE A 13 27.62 18.61 13.07
C ILE A 13 26.13 18.22 12.94
N LYS A 14 25.74 17.12 13.59
CA LYS A 14 24.34 16.67 13.62
C LYS A 14 23.52 17.64 14.48
N SER A 15 22.85 18.59 13.85
CA SER A 15 21.86 19.48 14.48
C SER A 15 20.55 19.45 13.72
N SER A 16 19.46 19.87 14.37
CA SER A 16 18.20 20.13 13.65
C SER A 16 18.43 21.22 12.59
N THR A 17 17.71 21.11 11.48
CA THR A 17 17.79 22.06 10.38
C THR A 17 16.39 22.51 10.00
N PHE A 18 16.23 23.81 9.81
CA PHE A 18 14.97 24.46 9.47
C PHE A 18 14.97 24.85 7.99
N SER A 19 13.82 24.71 7.36
CA SER A 19 13.65 25.07 5.93
C SER A 19 13.33 26.55 5.84
N ILE A 20 13.87 27.23 4.83
CA ILE A 20 13.63 28.67 4.66
C ILE A 20 12.15 28.92 4.36
N PRO A 21 11.52 29.97 4.93
CA PRO A 21 10.13 30.31 4.67
C PRO A 21 9.84 30.45 3.17
N LYS A 22 8.70 29.91 2.74
CA LYS A 22 8.22 30.07 1.35
C LYS A 22 7.60 31.46 1.12
N ASN A 23 7.19 32.15 2.18
CA ASN A 23 6.63 33.49 2.10
C ASN A 23 7.75 34.50 1.81
N THR A 24 7.57 35.30 0.75
CA THR A 24 8.55 36.28 0.27
C THR A 24 8.96 37.28 1.34
N SER A 25 8.02 37.80 2.14
CA SER A 25 8.32 38.81 3.16
C SER A 25 9.20 38.26 4.29
N LEU A 26 8.86 37.06 4.80
CA LEU A 26 9.67 36.39 5.83
C LEU A 26 11.02 35.94 5.29
N LYS A 27 11.10 35.55 4.01
CA LYS A 27 12.36 35.19 3.36
C LYS A 27 13.32 36.37 3.29
N VAL A 28 12.85 37.55 2.89
CA VAL A 28 13.67 38.78 2.82
C VAL A 28 14.23 39.11 4.20
N GLU A 29 13.42 38.97 5.25
CA GLU A 29 13.85 39.21 6.63
C GLU A 29 14.92 38.21 7.08
N TRP A 30 14.77 36.92 6.72
CA TRP A 30 15.80 35.91 6.98
C TRP A 30 17.09 36.18 6.23
N GLU A 31 17.03 36.57 4.96
CA GLU A 31 18.21 36.91 4.15
C GLU A 31 18.93 38.14 4.70
N ARG A 32 18.18 39.11 5.24
CA ARG A 32 18.71 40.30 5.91
C ARG A 32 19.45 39.95 7.21
N ILE A 33 18.88 39.09 8.05
CA ILE A 33 19.48 38.68 9.33
C ILE A 33 20.69 37.76 9.10
N LEU A 34 20.58 36.80 8.17
CA LEU A 34 21.66 35.85 7.89
C LEU A 34 22.76 36.43 7.00
N GLY A 35 22.51 37.58 6.36
CA GLY A 35 23.45 38.26 5.47
C GLY A 35 23.74 37.50 4.17
N THR A 36 22.83 36.61 3.74
CA THR A 36 23.07 35.70 2.60
C THR A 36 21.81 35.47 1.78
N SER A 37 21.92 35.50 0.46
CA SER A 37 20.84 35.09 -0.43
C SER A 37 20.69 33.57 -0.42
N SER A 38 19.48 33.06 -0.16
CA SER A 38 19.24 31.63 -0.02
C SER A 38 18.09 31.14 -0.90
N LYS A 39 18.25 29.93 -1.45
CA LYS A 39 17.18 29.25 -2.22
C LYS A 39 16.12 28.69 -1.28
N VAL A 40 14.86 28.60 -1.71
CA VAL A 40 13.75 28.05 -0.89
C VAL A 40 13.98 26.59 -0.45
N SER A 41 14.79 25.83 -1.19
CA SER A 41 15.20 24.46 -0.83
C SER A 41 16.36 24.40 0.19
N SER A 42 16.95 25.54 0.54
CA SER A 42 18.08 25.62 1.47
C SER A 42 17.61 25.44 2.91
N ARG A 43 18.54 25.05 3.80
CA ARG A 43 18.27 24.84 5.21
C ARG A 43 19.29 25.52 6.10
N VAL A 44 18.82 26.04 7.23
CA VAL A 44 19.63 26.73 8.24
C VAL A 44 19.68 25.85 9.50
N CYS A 45 20.85 25.68 10.11
CA CYS A 45 20.95 24.90 11.35
C CYS A 45 20.38 25.67 12.55
N GLN A 46 19.90 24.94 13.56
CA GLN A 46 19.30 25.50 14.78
C GLN A 46 20.20 26.53 15.49
N ASN A 47 21.51 26.42 15.37
CA ASN A 47 22.46 27.29 16.08
C ASN A 47 22.50 28.76 15.57
N HIS A 48 21.71 29.10 14.53
CA HIS A 48 21.53 30.47 14.07
C HIS A 48 20.30 31.18 14.67
N PHE A 49 19.54 30.48 15.51
CA PHE A 49 18.37 31.02 16.19
C PHE A 49 18.68 31.12 17.68
N LYS A 50 18.07 32.09 18.37
CA LYS A 50 18.16 32.11 19.84
C LYS A 50 17.41 30.91 20.39
N HIS A 51 17.78 30.43 21.58
CA HIS A 51 17.10 29.30 22.19
C HIS A 51 15.58 29.55 22.29
N ASP A 52 15.20 30.78 22.62
CA ASP A 52 13.79 31.19 22.77
C ASP A 52 13.00 31.15 21.45
N ASP A 53 13.67 31.37 20.31
CA ASP A 53 13.05 31.34 18.98
C ASP A 53 12.84 29.89 18.47
N ILE A 54 13.62 28.95 19.01
CA ILE A 54 13.61 27.53 18.61
C ILE A 54 12.67 26.72 19.48
N ASN A 55 12.29 27.23 20.66
CA ASN A 55 11.51 26.50 21.65
C ASN A 55 10.33 25.78 20.98
N THR A 56 10.52 24.49 20.72
CA THR A 56 9.48 23.49 20.78
C THR A 56 8.93 23.64 22.17
N TRP A 57 7.85 24.42 22.29
CA TRP A 57 7.06 24.65 23.48
C TRP A 57 7.26 23.53 24.52
N GLU A 58 8.16 23.75 25.48
CA GLU A 58 8.34 22.85 26.61
C GLU A 58 7.29 23.29 27.63
N CYS A 59 6.18 22.54 27.73
CA CYS A 59 5.20 22.71 28.79
C CYS A 59 5.93 22.70 30.15
N GLY A 60 5.96 23.83 30.87
CA GLY A 60 6.23 23.74 32.31
C GLY A 60 6.82 24.93 33.05
N GLN A 61 7.31 26.00 32.43
CA GLN A 61 7.92 27.10 33.21
C GLN A 61 7.54 28.49 32.68
N GLY A 62 6.49 29.05 33.27
CA GLY A 62 6.11 30.46 33.12
C GLY A 62 5.16 30.86 34.25
N ASP A 63 5.56 31.84 35.06
CA ASP A 63 4.90 32.26 36.32
C ASP A 63 3.61 33.08 36.15
N ASN A 64 2.94 32.98 35.01
CA ASN A 64 1.74 33.77 34.75
C ASN A 64 0.48 33.06 35.26
N LYS A 65 -0.02 33.55 36.40
CA LYS A 65 -1.33 33.25 37.00
C LYS A 65 -2.48 33.61 36.05
N PHE A 66 -2.76 32.76 35.07
CA PHE A 66 -4.11 32.60 34.53
C PHE A 66 -4.41 31.12 34.38
N THR A 67 -5.41 30.69 35.14
CA THR A 67 -5.96 29.34 35.20
C THR A 67 -6.44 28.88 33.82
N ASN A 68 -5.62 28.08 33.14
CA ASN A 68 -6.05 27.24 32.03
C ASN A 68 -5.93 25.77 32.45
N LEU A 69 -7.06 25.07 32.35
CA LEU A 69 -7.19 23.63 32.57
C LEU A 69 -6.51 22.88 31.43
N GLU A 70 -5.30 22.37 31.65
CA GLU A 70 -4.64 21.42 30.74
C GLU A 70 -4.72 19.99 31.28
N PHE A 71 -5.43 19.13 30.56
CA PHE A 71 -5.36 17.68 30.73
C PHE A 71 -4.28 17.11 29.81
N ASN A 72 -3.25 16.51 30.40
CA ASN A 72 -2.14 15.85 29.70
C ASN A 72 -2.57 14.59 28.96
N VAL A 73 -2.25 14.47 27.66
CA VAL A 73 -2.31 13.19 26.91
C VAL A 73 -0.93 12.87 26.31
N SER A 74 -0.46 11.64 26.60
CA SER A 74 0.89 11.13 26.30
C SER A 74 1.23 11.07 24.79
N PRO A 75 2.49 11.35 24.37
CA PRO A 75 2.97 11.33 22.98
C PRO A 75 2.88 9.98 22.23
N LYS A 76 2.48 8.88 22.89
CA LYS A 76 2.40 7.54 22.27
C LYS A 76 1.30 7.41 21.21
N TYR A 77 0.24 8.21 21.27
CA TYR A 77 -0.93 8.05 20.40
C TYR A 77 -0.73 8.56 18.96
N ASN A 78 0.04 9.63 18.76
CA ASN A 78 0.32 10.17 17.42
C ASN A 78 1.18 9.24 16.54
N LYS A 79 1.93 8.30 17.12
CA LYS A 79 2.70 7.30 16.37
C LYS A 79 1.84 6.16 15.79
N ILE A 80 0.64 5.92 16.34
CA ILE A 80 -0.22 4.80 15.93
C ILE A 80 -1.00 5.17 14.66
N THR A 81 -1.51 6.39 14.56
CA THR A 81 -2.24 6.91 13.38
C THR A 81 -1.36 7.01 12.13
N THR A 82 -0.07 7.34 12.29
CA THR A 82 0.90 7.32 11.16
C THR A 82 1.25 5.89 10.72
N VAL A 83 1.18 4.89 11.59
CA VAL A 83 1.47 3.48 11.22
C VAL A 83 0.29 2.86 10.46
N ILE A 84 -0.96 3.18 10.84
CA ILE A 84 -2.16 2.66 10.18
C ILE A 84 -2.26 3.17 8.73
N SER A 85 -2.03 4.47 8.49
CA SER A 85 -2.04 5.06 7.14
C SER A 85 -0.95 4.51 6.20
N ASN A 86 0.19 4.08 6.74
CA ASN A 86 1.25 3.45 5.94
C ASN A 86 0.94 1.98 5.56
N ILE A 87 0.20 1.24 6.40
CA ILE A 87 -0.18 -0.15 6.13
C ILE A 87 -1.24 -0.24 5.02
N GLU A 88 -2.17 0.71 4.95
CA GLU A 88 -3.20 0.77 3.91
C GLU A 88 -2.60 1.01 2.51
N ASN A 89 -1.56 1.83 2.42
CA ASN A 89 -0.85 2.09 1.17
C ASN A 89 -0.07 0.86 0.65
N ASP A 90 0.56 0.09 1.55
CA ASP A 90 1.32 -1.12 1.18
C ASP A 90 0.41 -2.26 0.68
N HIS A 91 -0.80 -2.39 1.22
CA HIS A 91 -1.78 -3.39 0.80
C HIS A 91 -2.28 -3.16 -0.64
N CYS A 92 -2.38 -1.90 -1.08
CA CYS A 92 -2.82 -1.55 -2.44
C CYS A 92 -1.77 -1.90 -3.51
N CYS A 93 -0.48 -1.74 -3.19
CA CYS A 93 0.62 -2.09 -4.09
C CYS A 93 0.76 -3.61 -4.35
N ILE A 94 0.42 -4.46 -3.38
CA ILE A 94 0.52 -5.92 -3.52
C ILE A 94 -0.60 -6.49 -4.42
N ALA A 95 -1.81 -5.92 -4.35
CA ALA A 95 -2.94 -6.36 -5.18
C ALA A 95 -2.72 -6.10 -6.68
N ASN A 96 -2.09 -4.98 -7.03
CA ASN A 96 -1.85 -4.58 -8.42
C ASN A 96 -0.75 -5.41 -9.12
N ASN A 97 0.28 -5.85 -8.39
CA ASN A 97 1.36 -6.67 -8.94
C ASN A 97 0.90 -8.09 -9.33
N ASN A 98 -0.06 -8.67 -8.60
CA ASN A 98 -0.60 -9.99 -8.91
C ASN A 98 -1.50 -10.00 -10.16
N LYS A 99 -2.17 -8.89 -10.49
CA LYS A 99 -2.96 -8.75 -11.73
C LYS A 99 -2.07 -8.61 -12.97
N ARG A 100 -0.92 -7.92 -12.86
CA ARG A 100 0.02 -7.70 -13.97
C ARG A 100 0.77 -8.98 -14.39
N LEU A 101 1.07 -9.88 -13.46
CA LEU A 101 1.72 -11.16 -13.76
C LEU A 101 0.81 -12.18 -14.49
N LYS A 102 -0.52 -12.08 -14.35
CA LYS A 102 -1.45 -12.96 -15.06
C LYS A 102 -1.61 -12.61 -16.55
N ARG A 103 -1.40 -11.34 -16.94
CA ARG A 103 -1.55 -10.91 -18.34
C ARG A 103 -0.34 -11.29 -19.21
N HIS A 104 0.88 -11.29 -18.67
CA HIS A 104 2.07 -11.61 -19.45
C HIS A 104 2.29 -13.10 -19.78
N ASN A 105 1.52 -14.01 -19.21
CA ASN A 105 1.65 -15.45 -19.48
C ASN A 105 0.74 -15.97 -20.60
N ILE A 106 -0.19 -15.15 -21.13
CA ILE A 106 -1.18 -15.59 -22.12
C ILE A 106 -0.74 -15.27 -23.55
N ASP A 107 0.07 -14.22 -23.76
CA ASP A 107 0.37 -13.71 -25.12
C ASP A 107 1.67 -14.25 -25.75
N ARG A 108 2.16 -15.43 -25.37
CA ARG A 108 3.42 -16.00 -25.90
C ARG A 108 3.30 -17.23 -26.79
N ASN A 109 2.08 -17.62 -27.16
CA ASN A 109 1.85 -18.65 -28.17
C ASN A 109 1.69 -17.98 -29.55
N VAL A 110 2.81 -17.61 -30.17
CA VAL A 110 2.87 -17.13 -31.55
C VAL A 110 3.76 -18.09 -32.33
N PHE A 111 3.13 -18.81 -33.27
CA PHE A 111 3.67 -19.55 -34.41
C PHE A 111 5.17 -19.93 -34.36
N GLU A 112 5.45 -21.19 -34.01
CA GLU A 112 6.71 -21.84 -34.40
C GLU A 112 6.47 -22.52 -35.76
N GLU A 113 7.06 -21.96 -36.82
CA GLU A 113 7.33 -22.71 -38.05
C GLU A 113 8.23 -23.90 -37.67
N SER A 114 7.70 -25.12 -37.77
CA SER A 114 8.48 -26.34 -37.63
C SER A 114 9.49 -26.39 -38.78
N SER A 115 10.72 -25.95 -38.52
CA SER A 115 11.84 -26.10 -39.44
C SER A 115 12.13 -27.58 -39.63
N THR A 116 11.44 -28.22 -40.57
CA THR A 116 11.79 -29.55 -41.04
C THR A 116 13.17 -29.44 -41.66
N LYS A 117 14.20 -29.88 -40.93
CA LYS A 117 15.56 -29.91 -41.45
C LYS A 117 15.55 -30.81 -42.69
N ARG A 118 15.65 -30.21 -43.88
CA ARG A 118 15.76 -30.93 -45.15
C ARG A 118 17.06 -31.74 -45.07
N ILE A 119 16.96 -33.06 -45.19
CA ILE A 119 18.13 -33.93 -45.27
C ILE A 119 18.73 -33.70 -46.65
N GLU A 120 19.93 -33.14 -46.71
CA GLU A 120 20.62 -32.99 -47.98
C GLU A 120 21.10 -34.36 -48.45
N MET A 121 21.02 -34.61 -49.76
CA MET A 121 21.47 -35.87 -50.37
C MET A 121 22.96 -36.16 -50.13
N SER A 122 23.76 -35.12 -49.89
CA SER A 122 25.15 -35.20 -49.45
C SER A 122 25.30 -35.86 -48.08
N GLU A 123 24.36 -35.65 -47.14
CA GLU A 123 24.38 -36.30 -45.81
C GLU A 123 24.14 -37.82 -45.91
N LEU A 124 23.54 -38.28 -47.01
CA LEU A 124 23.33 -39.70 -47.31
C LEU A 124 24.55 -40.35 -47.99
N GLY A 125 25.63 -39.60 -48.22
CA GLY A 125 26.84 -40.11 -48.88
C GLY A 125 26.77 -40.13 -50.40
N TYR A 126 25.72 -39.56 -51.01
CA TYR A 126 25.58 -39.48 -52.47
C TYR A 126 26.09 -38.13 -52.99
N SER A 127 27.09 -38.16 -53.86
CA SER A 127 27.41 -37.02 -54.71
C SER A 127 26.43 -37.00 -55.88
N LEU A 128 25.52 -36.02 -55.88
CA LEU A 128 24.43 -35.88 -56.84
C LEU A 128 24.89 -35.76 -58.31
N SER A 129 26.18 -35.46 -58.54
CA SER A 129 26.71 -35.15 -59.85
C SER A 129 26.81 -36.34 -60.80
N ASN A 130 26.71 -37.59 -60.32
CA ASN A 130 27.09 -38.77 -61.11
C ASN A 130 26.01 -39.84 -61.27
N MET A 131 24.79 -39.64 -60.75
CA MET A 131 23.77 -40.68 -60.75
C MET A 131 22.66 -40.39 -61.76
N GLN A 132 22.83 -40.84 -63.01
CA GLN A 132 21.72 -40.92 -63.95
C GLN A 132 20.91 -42.19 -63.64
N ILE A 133 19.64 -42.00 -63.27
CA ILE A 133 18.71 -43.11 -63.01
C ILE A 133 18.17 -43.57 -64.37
N GLU A 134 18.95 -44.38 -65.08
CA GLU A 134 18.58 -44.84 -66.43
C GLU A 134 17.95 -46.24 -66.44
N THR A 135 18.24 -47.07 -65.43
CA THR A 135 17.82 -48.48 -65.41
C THR A 135 17.11 -48.87 -64.11
N TYR A 136 16.33 -49.94 -64.15
CA TYR A 136 15.61 -50.49 -62.98
C TYR A 136 16.59 -50.96 -61.89
N GLU A 137 17.73 -51.53 -62.30
CA GLU A 137 18.79 -51.99 -61.41
C GLU A 137 19.36 -50.83 -60.56
N ASN A 138 19.43 -49.62 -61.11
CA ASN A 138 19.89 -48.43 -60.37
C ASN A 138 18.89 -48.04 -59.26
N ILE A 139 17.58 -48.17 -59.52
CA ILE A 139 16.54 -47.92 -58.51
C ILE A 139 16.59 -48.99 -57.43
N GLU A 140 16.72 -50.26 -57.82
CA GLU A 140 16.82 -51.36 -56.87
C GLU A 140 18.07 -51.24 -55.97
N GLY A 141 19.22 -50.87 -56.55
CA GLY A 141 20.44 -50.58 -55.81
C GLY A 141 20.27 -49.42 -54.83
N LEU A 142 19.53 -48.38 -55.22
CA LEU A 142 19.19 -47.24 -54.36
C LEU A 142 18.27 -47.67 -53.21
N ILE A 143 17.22 -48.45 -53.46
CA ILE A 143 16.35 -48.96 -52.39
C ILE A 143 17.14 -49.83 -51.41
N ARG A 144 17.97 -50.75 -51.92
CA ARG A 144 18.82 -51.61 -51.08
C ARG A 144 19.84 -50.84 -50.26
N THR A 145 20.30 -49.69 -50.74
CA THR A 145 21.20 -48.81 -49.96
C THR A 145 20.42 -48.02 -48.93
N PHE A 146 19.24 -47.48 -49.25
CA PHE A 146 18.34 -46.87 -48.27
C PHE A 146 17.95 -47.83 -47.14
N ASP A 147 17.65 -49.10 -47.44
CA ASP A 147 17.35 -50.13 -46.44
C ASP A 147 18.52 -50.42 -45.50
N LYS A 148 19.76 -50.21 -45.96
CA LYS A 148 20.97 -50.38 -45.15
C LYS A 148 21.29 -49.16 -44.29
N ILE A 149 20.72 -48.00 -44.56
CA ILE A 149 21.00 -46.78 -43.79
C ILE A 149 20.42 -46.92 -42.39
N ASN A 150 21.32 -46.98 -41.40
CA ASN A 150 20.93 -47.00 -40.00
C ASN A 150 20.37 -45.63 -39.59
N ILE A 151 19.05 -45.53 -39.44
CA ILE A 151 18.39 -44.31 -38.95
C ILE A 151 18.29 -44.37 -37.42
N CYS A 152 18.60 -43.25 -36.76
CA CYS A 152 18.40 -43.16 -35.32
C CYS A 152 16.91 -43.26 -34.98
N GLN A 153 16.55 -44.26 -34.17
CA GLN A 153 15.17 -44.55 -33.74
C GLN A 153 14.60 -43.52 -32.75
N GLY A 154 15.38 -42.51 -32.34
CA GLY A 154 14.96 -41.49 -31.39
C GLY A 154 14.64 -42.02 -29.99
N SER A 155 13.85 -41.26 -29.23
CA SER A 155 13.27 -41.70 -27.97
C SER A 155 11.82 -42.11 -28.22
N MET A 156 11.54 -43.40 -28.05
CA MET A 156 10.19 -43.95 -28.13
C MET A 156 9.36 -43.45 -26.95
N SER A 157 8.39 -42.57 -27.21
CA SER A 157 7.31 -42.32 -26.27
C SER A 157 6.02 -42.85 -26.85
N SER A 158 5.56 -43.98 -26.32
CA SER A 158 4.26 -44.59 -26.67
C SER A 158 3.06 -43.66 -26.45
N ASN A 159 3.20 -42.58 -25.67
CA ASN A 159 2.16 -41.56 -25.47
C ASN A 159 2.77 -40.16 -25.70
N LEU A 160 2.63 -39.59 -26.89
CA LEU A 160 3.22 -38.29 -27.27
C LEU A 160 2.44 -37.06 -26.76
N SER A 161 1.13 -37.19 -26.55
CA SER A 161 0.23 -36.07 -26.26
C SER A 161 0.65 -35.22 -25.05
N ASP A 162 1.27 -35.82 -24.03
CA ASP A 162 1.61 -35.10 -22.78
C ASP A 162 3.02 -34.47 -22.78
N ILE A 163 3.87 -34.81 -23.75
CA ILE A 163 5.31 -34.48 -23.70
C ILE A 163 5.62 -33.18 -24.45
N ASN A 164 4.76 -32.75 -25.38
CA ASN A 164 5.05 -31.64 -26.29
C ASN A 164 5.26 -30.27 -25.62
N LEU A 165 4.68 -30.01 -24.45
CA LEU A 165 4.74 -28.68 -23.85
C LEU A 165 5.98 -28.37 -23.00
N SER A 166 6.85 -29.34 -22.71
CA SER A 166 7.66 -29.22 -21.50
C SER A 166 9.18 -29.42 -21.61
N TYR A 167 9.67 -29.82 -22.78
CA TYR A 167 11.10 -30.03 -23.04
C TYR A 167 11.74 -28.92 -23.88
N GLY A 168 10.95 -27.93 -24.33
CA GLY A 168 11.42 -26.78 -25.12
C GLY A 168 12.06 -27.18 -26.46
N HIS A 169 12.82 -26.26 -27.05
CA HIS A 169 13.49 -26.34 -28.35
C HIS A 169 14.55 -27.46 -28.51
N GLN A 170 14.71 -28.36 -27.52
CA GLN A 170 15.75 -29.40 -27.55
C GLN A 170 15.33 -30.66 -28.32
N LYS A 171 14.13 -30.66 -28.92
CA LYS A 171 13.60 -31.81 -29.64
C LYS A 171 13.03 -31.42 -31.00
N ILE A 172 13.12 -32.35 -31.94
CA ILE A 172 12.41 -32.32 -33.21
C ILE A 172 11.51 -33.56 -33.25
N GLU A 173 10.26 -33.37 -33.67
CA GLU A 173 9.34 -34.47 -33.96
C GLU A 173 9.50 -34.82 -35.44
N THR A 174 10.01 -36.01 -35.72
CA THR A 174 10.12 -36.55 -37.09
C THR A 174 9.41 -37.88 -37.12
N PHE A 175 8.37 -38.02 -37.94
CA PHE A 175 7.62 -39.29 -38.08
C PHE A 175 7.14 -39.85 -36.73
N GLU A 176 6.49 -39.00 -35.91
CA GLU A 176 5.96 -39.37 -34.57
C GLU A 176 7.04 -39.79 -33.55
N VAL A 177 8.32 -39.68 -33.90
CA VAL A 177 9.43 -39.99 -33.01
C VAL A 177 10.07 -38.70 -32.52
N ILE A 178 10.27 -38.62 -31.21
CA ILE A 178 10.97 -37.51 -30.58
C ILE A 178 12.48 -37.73 -30.68
N LYS A 179 13.17 -36.85 -31.40
CA LYS A 179 14.64 -36.85 -31.50
C LYS A 179 15.20 -35.65 -30.78
N HIS A 180 16.40 -35.80 -30.21
CA HIS A 180 17.14 -34.66 -29.68
C HIS A 180 17.62 -33.77 -30.84
N LEU A 181 17.57 -32.45 -30.71
CA LEU A 181 17.93 -31.48 -31.76
C LEU A 181 19.34 -31.71 -32.35
N LYS A 182 20.28 -32.14 -31.50
CA LYS A 182 21.68 -32.42 -31.90
C LYS A 182 21.93 -33.86 -32.36
N CYS A 183 20.89 -34.69 -32.42
CA CYS A 183 21.04 -36.07 -32.89
C CYS A 183 20.96 -36.09 -34.41
N SER A 184 22.02 -36.53 -35.09
CA SER A 184 21.94 -36.75 -36.53
C SER A 184 20.94 -37.88 -36.84
N THR A 185 20.21 -37.73 -37.95
CA THR A 185 19.20 -38.69 -38.38
C THR A 185 19.82 -40.01 -38.81
N ILE A 186 20.96 -39.95 -39.50
CA ILE A 186 21.71 -41.10 -40.03
C ILE A 186 22.80 -41.47 -39.03
N VAL A 187 22.96 -42.76 -38.71
CA VAL A 187 24.01 -43.32 -37.87
C VAL A 187 25.09 -43.88 -38.79
N THR A 188 26.32 -43.41 -38.63
CA THR A 188 27.48 -43.98 -39.34
C THR A 188 27.91 -45.25 -38.61
N ASP A 189 28.28 -46.29 -39.36
CA ASP A 189 28.45 -47.67 -38.86
C ASP A 189 29.63 -47.88 -37.90
N ASP A 190 30.37 -46.82 -37.57
CA ASP A 190 31.69 -46.93 -36.93
C ASP A 190 31.63 -47.19 -35.41
N GLU A 191 30.48 -47.12 -34.74
CA GLU A 191 30.43 -47.16 -33.28
C GLU A 191 29.33 -48.07 -32.70
N SER A 192 29.75 -49.30 -32.39
CA SER A 192 29.15 -50.25 -31.42
C SER A 192 27.77 -50.86 -31.77
N GLY A 193 27.73 -52.19 -31.92
CA GLY A 193 26.53 -53.00 -32.20
C GLY A 193 25.44 -53.02 -31.12
N GLU A 194 25.37 -52.03 -30.23
CA GLU A 194 24.35 -51.93 -29.17
C GLU A 194 23.31 -50.83 -29.47
N ARG A 195 22.24 -51.22 -30.16
CA ARG A 195 20.99 -50.46 -30.42
C ARG A 195 21.22 -49.09 -31.08
N ASN A 196 20.55 -48.87 -32.22
CA ASN A 196 20.59 -47.65 -33.07
C ASN A 196 20.05 -46.35 -32.41
N VAL A 197 20.37 -46.10 -31.14
CA VAL A 197 20.00 -44.91 -30.38
C VAL A 197 21.28 -44.21 -29.96
N ARG A 198 21.54 -43.06 -30.58
CA ARG A 198 22.68 -42.19 -30.22
C ARG A 198 22.58 -41.71 -28.78
N ILE A 199 23.73 -41.38 -28.18
CA ILE A 199 23.87 -40.90 -26.79
C ILE A 199 22.87 -39.78 -26.46
N TRP A 200 22.67 -38.81 -27.37
CA TRP A 200 21.73 -37.71 -27.17
C TRP A 200 20.28 -38.16 -27.01
N CYS A 201 19.83 -39.11 -27.83
CA CYS A 201 18.49 -39.68 -27.73
C CYS A 201 18.34 -40.57 -26.48
N LYS A 202 19.41 -41.29 -26.06
CA LYS A 202 19.45 -42.01 -24.78
C LYS A 202 19.29 -41.04 -23.59
N CYS A 203 19.99 -39.91 -23.60
CA CYS A 203 19.87 -38.88 -22.57
C CYS A 203 18.48 -38.21 -22.55
N LEU A 204 17.90 -37.98 -23.73
CA LEU A 204 16.55 -37.45 -23.85
C LEU A 204 15.52 -38.44 -23.29
N ASP A 205 15.63 -39.72 -23.66
CA ASP A 205 14.78 -40.80 -23.15
C ASP A 205 14.86 -40.92 -21.62
N TYR A 206 16.08 -40.90 -21.07
CA TYR A 206 16.30 -40.87 -19.63
C TYR A 206 15.60 -39.68 -18.97
N SER A 207 15.72 -38.49 -19.56
CA SER A 207 15.08 -37.27 -19.04
C SER A 207 13.55 -37.38 -19.05
N ILE A 208 12.99 -37.91 -20.15
CA ILE A 208 11.55 -38.20 -20.30
C ILE A 208 11.07 -39.18 -19.24
N LYS A 209 11.76 -40.31 -19.09
CA LYS A 209 11.44 -41.34 -18.08
C LYS A 209 11.51 -40.79 -16.67
N HIS A 210 12.56 -40.05 -16.33
CA HIS A 210 12.71 -39.48 -15.00
C HIS A 210 11.64 -38.44 -14.67
N LYS A 211 11.21 -37.64 -15.65
CA LYS A 211 10.10 -36.72 -15.45
C LYS A 211 8.78 -37.46 -15.23
N LYS A 212 8.43 -38.41 -16.10
CA LYS A 212 7.22 -39.24 -15.95
C LYS A 212 7.20 -39.93 -14.59
N LEU A 213 8.33 -40.48 -14.15
CA LEU A 213 8.47 -41.11 -12.84
C LEU A 213 8.21 -40.13 -11.68
N ARG A 214 8.61 -38.86 -11.82
CA ARG A 214 8.36 -37.83 -10.79
C ARG A 214 6.91 -37.38 -10.76
N GLU A 215 6.28 -37.24 -11.93
CA GLU A 215 4.86 -36.93 -12.05
C GLU A 215 4.01 -38.03 -11.42
N LYS A 216 4.31 -39.30 -11.71
CA LYS A 216 3.67 -40.45 -11.05
C LYS A 216 3.81 -40.42 -9.52
N ASN A 217 4.92 -39.90 -9.02
CA ASN A 217 5.19 -39.76 -7.59
C ASN A 217 4.68 -38.44 -6.98
N ASN A 218 3.88 -37.63 -7.71
CA ASN A 218 3.44 -36.29 -7.29
C ASN A 218 4.59 -35.34 -6.90
N LYS A 219 5.80 -35.61 -7.37
CA LYS A 219 6.99 -34.77 -7.11
C LYS A 219 7.05 -33.69 -8.17
N LYS A 220 6.94 -32.42 -7.75
CA LYS A 220 7.09 -31.25 -8.64
C LYS A 220 8.35 -31.38 -9.49
N THR A 221 8.24 -31.11 -10.78
CA THR A 221 9.37 -31.12 -11.72
C THR A 221 10.44 -30.11 -11.27
N ARG A 222 11.70 -30.55 -11.22
CA ARG A 222 12.80 -29.66 -10.85
C ARG A 222 13.10 -28.80 -12.07
N ILE A 223 12.65 -27.56 -12.04
CA ILE A 223 13.07 -26.58 -13.04
C ILE A 223 14.56 -26.34 -12.83
N PHE A 224 15.38 -26.70 -13.83
CA PHE A 224 16.80 -26.44 -13.80
C PHE A 224 17.02 -24.96 -14.12
N PHE A 225 17.36 -24.19 -13.08
CA PHE A 225 17.79 -22.81 -13.23
C PHE A 225 19.31 -22.77 -13.36
N SER A 226 19.82 -21.91 -14.24
CA SER A 226 21.25 -21.57 -14.25
C SER A 226 21.68 -21.04 -12.87
N SER A 227 22.95 -21.19 -12.51
CA SER A 227 23.47 -20.76 -11.19
C SER A 227 23.10 -19.31 -10.85
N LYS A 228 23.19 -18.39 -11.84
CA LYS A 228 22.76 -16.98 -11.70
C LYS A 228 21.26 -16.85 -11.41
N LYS A 229 20.39 -17.57 -12.15
CA LYS A 229 18.93 -17.56 -11.92
C LYS A 229 18.56 -18.18 -10.56
N LYS A 230 19.28 -19.23 -10.13
CA LYS A 230 19.09 -19.86 -8.82
C LYS A 230 19.40 -18.89 -7.67
N LYS A 231 20.49 -18.12 -7.76
CA LYS A 231 20.82 -17.07 -6.76
C LYS A 231 19.71 -16.00 -6.68
N LYS A 232 19.20 -15.51 -7.82
CA LYS A 232 18.06 -14.56 -7.85
C LYS A 232 16.81 -15.14 -7.18
N LEU A 233 16.47 -16.39 -7.49
CA LEU A 233 15.32 -17.07 -6.87
C LEU A 233 15.49 -17.23 -5.35
N GLN A 234 16.70 -17.54 -4.88
CA GLN A 234 17.00 -17.61 -3.45
C GLN A 234 16.82 -16.26 -2.75
N LEU A 235 17.25 -15.16 -3.38
CA LEU A 235 17.04 -13.80 -2.84
C LEU A 235 15.55 -13.46 -2.77
N LEU A 236 14.78 -13.77 -3.81
CA LEU A 236 13.32 -13.58 -3.81
C LEU A 236 12.64 -14.39 -2.70
N ASN A 237 13.04 -15.65 -2.50
CA ASN A 237 12.51 -16.49 -1.44
C ASN A 237 12.84 -15.94 -0.04
N LYS A 238 14.07 -15.43 0.17
CA LYS A 238 14.46 -14.76 1.41
C LYS A 238 13.62 -13.51 1.67
N ALA A 239 13.42 -12.67 0.65
CA ALA A 239 12.59 -11.47 0.73
C ALA A 239 11.12 -11.82 1.05
N LYS A 240 10.55 -12.80 0.34
CA LYS A 240 9.19 -13.32 0.60
C LYS A 240 9.03 -13.82 2.03
N HIS A 241 10.01 -14.57 2.56
CA HIS A 241 9.99 -15.06 3.93
C HIS A 241 10.05 -13.92 4.96
N LEU A 242 10.89 -12.92 4.72
CA LEU A 242 10.99 -11.73 5.57
C LEU A 242 9.66 -10.97 5.61
N LEU A 243 9.02 -10.77 4.45
CA LEU A 243 7.70 -10.15 4.36
C LEU A 243 6.65 -10.96 5.13
N LYS A 244 6.60 -12.28 4.95
CA LYS A 244 5.68 -13.15 5.70
C LYS A 244 5.86 -13.02 7.22
N LYS A 245 7.10 -12.96 7.70
CA LYS A 245 7.41 -12.73 9.13
C LYS A 245 6.92 -11.35 9.61
N LYS A 246 7.13 -10.30 8.81
CA LYS A 246 6.65 -8.95 9.15
C LYS A 246 5.12 -8.89 9.25
N CYS A 247 4.42 -9.45 8.26
CA CYS A 247 2.96 -9.54 8.27
C CYS A 247 2.46 -10.33 9.48
N SER A 248 3.04 -11.51 9.75
CA SER A 248 2.66 -12.31 10.92
C SER A 248 2.81 -11.54 12.24
N ARG A 249 3.91 -10.80 12.43
CA ARG A 249 4.12 -9.96 13.62
C ARG A 249 3.09 -8.83 13.72
N ALA A 250 2.77 -8.18 12.60
CA ALA A 250 1.76 -7.13 12.55
C ALA A 250 0.37 -7.67 12.90
N THR A 251 -0.01 -8.82 12.34
CA THR A 251 -1.28 -9.50 12.65
C THR A 251 -1.35 -9.89 14.13
N SER A 252 -0.29 -10.47 14.71
CA SER A 252 -0.27 -10.79 16.15
C SER A 252 -0.40 -9.55 17.02
N ARG A 253 0.26 -8.43 16.67
CA ARG A 253 0.09 -7.17 17.39
C ARG A 253 -1.33 -6.63 17.30
N MET A 254 -1.93 -6.70 16.12
CA MET A 254 -3.31 -6.27 15.90
C MET A 254 -4.29 -7.09 16.75
N VAL A 255 -4.13 -8.42 16.77
CA VAL A 255 -4.94 -9.30 17.62
C VAL A 255 -4.76 -8.96 19.09
N ASN A 256 -3.52 -8.77 19.57
CA ASN A 256 -3.26 -8.40 20.96
C ASN A 256 -3.90 -7.06 21.31
N LEU A 257 -3.78 -6.04 20.46
CA LEU A 257 -4.40 -4.73 20.67
C LEU A 257 -5.92 -4.83 20.69
N GLN A 258 -6.51 -5.66 19.83
CA GLN A 258 -7.96 -5.89 19.82
C GLN A 258 -8.42 -6.55 21.12
N THR A 259 -7.67 -7.53 21.62
CA THR A 259 -7.96 -8.19 22.90
C THR A 259 -7.85 -7.20 24.06
N SER A 260 -6.78 -6.40 24.13
CA SER A 260 -6.63 -5.36 25.16
C SER A 260 -7.77 -4.34 25.11
N LEU A 261 -8.16 -3.90 23.92
CA LEU A 261 -9.27 -2.97 23.73
C LEU A 261 -10.61 -3.57 24.18
N ASN A 262 -10.85 -4.86 23.89
CA ASN A 262 -12.05 -5.56 24.35
C ASN A 262 -12.06 -5.75 25.87
N ASN A 263 -10.92 -6.08 26.48
CA ASN A 263 -10.78 -6.17 27.93
C ASN A 263 -11.07 -4.82 28.60
N ASN A 264 -10.48 -3.73 28.10
CA ASN A 264 -10.73 -2.38 28.63
C ASN A 264 -12.21 -1.99 28.49
N LYS A 265 -12.86 -2.34 27.37
CA LYS A 265 -14.31 -2.12 27.19
C LYS A 265 -15.14 -2.89 28.22
N GLU A 266 -14.74 -4.11 28.54
CA GLU A 266 -15.42 -4.93 29.53
C GLU A 266 -15.21 -4.40 30.96
N GLU A 267 -14.01 -3.95 31.30
CA GLU A 267 -13.73 -3.26 32.56
C GLU A 267 -14.55 -1.98 32.70
N MET A 268 -14.62 -1.17 31.64
CA MET A 268 -15.49 0.01 31.60
C MET A 268 -16.98 -0.33 31.77
N ARG A 269 -17.43 -1.47 31.23
CA ARG A 269 -18.81 -1.94 31.37
C ARG A 269 -19.11 -2.42 32.80
N LYS A 270 -18.15 -3.06 33.46
CA LYS A 270 -18.25 -3.55 34.84
C LYS A 270 -18.14 -2.44 35.89
N MET A 271 -17.56 -1.30 35.52
CA MET A 271 -17.42 -0.16 36.44
C MET A 271 -18.78 0.47 36.74
N SER A 272 -19.26 0.26 37.97
CA SER A 272 -20.50 0.86 38.47
C SER A 272 -20.34 2.37 38.62
N GLU A 273 -21.46 3.09 38.49
CA GLU A 273 -21.51 4.55 38.68
C GLU A 273 -21.07 4.95 40.09
N SER A 274 -21.45 4.17 41.11
CA SER A 274 -21.04 4.37 42.51
C SER A 274 -19.52 4.36 42.70
N LYS A 275 -18.81 3.42 42.05
CA LYS A 275 -17.36 3.31 42.16
C LYS A 275 -16.64 4.49 41.51
N ILE A 276 -17.22 5.03 40.44
CA ILE A 276 -16.70 6.24 39.79
C ILE A 276 -16.85 7.44 40.72
N GLU A 277 -18.02 7.62 41.33
CA GLU A 277 -18.23 8.70 42.31
C GLU A 277 -17.25 8.61 43.49
N GLU A 278 -17.01 7.42 44.04
CA GLU A 278 -16.02 7.19 45.10
C GLU A 278 -14.59 7.56 44.65
N LEU A 279 -14.21 7.21 43.41
CA LEU A 279 -12.91 7.59 42.85
C LEU A 279 -12.79 9.10 42.63
N LEU A 280 -13.85 9.77 42.19
CA LEU A 280 -13.83 11.22 41.99
C LEU A 280 -13.78 11.98 43.32
N LYS A 281 -14.54 11.52 44.32
CA LYS A 281 -14.53 12.06 45.69
C LYS A 281 -13.19 11.86 46.38
N SER A 282 -12.59 10.67 46.27
CA SER A 282 -11.28 10.37 46.89
C SER A 282 -10.12 11.18 46.28
N ASN A 283 -10.23 11.63 45.04
CA ASN A 283 -9.23 12.48 44.38
C ASN A 283 -9.51 13.99 44.53
N ASN A 284 -10.51 14.41 45.32
CA ASN A 284 -10.89 15.82 45.50
C ASN A 284 -11.12 16.57 44.17
N ILE A 285 -11.71 15.90 43.18
CA ILE A 285 -11.98 16.51 41.88
C ILE A 285 -13.15 17.51 42.02
N PRO A 286 -13.02 18.75 41.53
CA PRO A 286 -14.11 19.73 41.57
C PRO A 286 -15.40 19.24 40.92
N GLN A 287 -16.56 19.60 41.47
CA GLN A 287 -17.87 19.11 41.03
C GLN A 287 -18.11 19.28 39.51
N CYS A 288 -17.70 20.42 38.95
CA CYS A 288 -17.85 20.67 37.52
C CYS A 288 -17.06 19.66 36.65
N GLN A 289 -15.87 19.24 37.09
CA GLN A 289 -15.08 18.23 36.40
C GLN A 289 -15.65 16.83 36.60
N SER A 290 -16.17 16.52 37.80
CA SER A 290 -16.82 15.23 38.04
C SER A 290 -18.08 15.05 37.18
N ASP A 291 -18.90 16.09 37.06
CA ASP A 291 -20.12 16.07 36.23
C ASP A 291 -19.78 15.87 34.75
N LEU A 292 -18.72 16.56 34.29
CA LEU A 292 -18.16 16.41 32.95
C LEU A 292 -17.73 14.96 32.69
N ILE A 293 -16.95 14.37 33.60
CA ILE A 293 -16.48 12.97 33.50
C ILE A 293 -17.67 12.01 33.50
N TYR A 294 -18.69 12.26 34.33
CA TYR A 294 -19.87 11.42 34.43
C TYR A 294 -20.67 11.40 33.12
N GLU A 295 -20.91 12.57 32.52
CA GLU A 295 -21.61 12.66 31.24
C GLU A 295 -20.81 12.02 30.10
N ILE A 296 -19.47 12.14 30.09
CA ILE A 296 -18.60 11.44 29.13
C ILE A 296 -18.75 9.93 29.27
N LEU A 297 -18.71 9.40 30.49
CA LEU A 297 -18.85 7.97 30.76
C LEU A 297 -20.24 7.46 30.39
N LYS A 298 -21.28 8.20 30.74
CA LYS A 298 -22.68 7.91 30.37
C LYS A 298 -22.87 7.87 28.86
N ALA A 299 -22.36 8.87 28.14
CA ALA A 299 -22.38 8.92 26.68
C ALA A 299 -21.61 7.74 26.04
N SER A 300 -20.50 7.31 26.65
CA SER A 300 -19.69 6.19 26.15
C SER A 300 -20.40 4.83 26.27
N LYS A 301 -21.29 4.65 27.26
CA LYS A 301 -22.06 3.41 27.48
C LYS A 301 -23.21 3.25 26.47
N ILE A 302 -23.69 4.34 25.86
CA ILE A 302 -24.82 4.32 24.93
C ILE A 302 -24.40 3.78 23.54
N LYS A 303 -24.93 2.61 23.17
CA LYS A 303 -24.69 1.99 21.85
C LYS A 303 -25.27 2.81 20.69
N ASN A 304 -26.41 3.47 20.88
CA ASN A 304 -27.10 4.22 19.83
C ASN A 304 -26.52 5.64 19.70
N CYS A 305 -25.91 5.95 18.55
CA CYS A 305 -25.31 7.25 18.30
C CYS A 305 -26.30 8.42 18.23
N LYS A 306 -27.61 8.15 18.01
CA LYS A 306 -28.63 9.20 17.86
C LYS A 306 -29.10 9.80 19.19
N GLN A 307 -29.00 9.07 20.29
CA GLN A 307 -29.44 9.49 21.63
C GLN A 307 -28.26 9.61 22.61
N ARG A 308 -27.05 9.82 22.08
CA ARG A 308 -25.83 9.76 22.88
C ARG A 308 -25.66 10.94 23.84
N TYR A 309 -26.30 12.08 23.57
CA TYR A 309 -26.04 13.35 24.25
C TYR A 309 -27.31 13.87 24.91
N SER A 310 -27.20 14.27 26.18
CA SER A 310 -28.25 14.97 26.90
C SER A 310 -28.38 16.42 26.39
N ASP A 311 -29.54 17.05 26.58
CA ASP A 311 -29.76 18.45 26.21
C ASP A 311 -28.75 19.39 26.91
N ASN A 312 -28.41 19.10 28.18
CA ASN A 312 -27.41 19.83 28.95
C ASN A 312 -26.00 19.66 28.36
N TRP A 313 -25.64 18.45 27.92
CA TRP A 313 -24.36 18.20 27.26
C TRP A 313 -24.25 18.94 25.93
N MET A 314 -25.34 18.99 25.15
CA MET A 314 -25.39 19.75 23.91
C MET A 314 -25.23 21.26 24.17
N LEU A 315 -25.82 21.78 25.25
CA LEU A 315 -25.65 23.17 25.68
C LEU A 315 -24.20 23.47 26.08
N LEU A 316 -23.57 22.58 26.86
CA LEU A 316 -22.16 22.71 27.21
C LEU A 316 -21.26 22.68 25.98
N CYS A 317 -21.53 21.78 25.03
CA CYS A 317 -20.81 21.71 23.75
C CYS A 317 -20.96 22.99 22.91
N MET A 318 -22.12 23.67 22.98
CA MET A 318 -22.32 24.97 22.34
C MET A 318 -21.48 26.07 22.98
N LEU A 319 -21.35 26.07 24.31
CA LEU A 319 -20.48 27.01 25.03
C LEU A 319 -19.00 26.75 24.72
N LEU A 320 -18.60 25.47 24.64
CA LEU A 320 -17.25 25.04 24.31
C LEU A 320 -16.85 25.31 22.84
N GLN A 321 -17.82 25.56 21.96
CA GLN A 321 -17.61 25.79 20.53
C GLN A 321 -16.74 27.03 20.25
N ILE A 322 -16.66 27.95 21.21
CA ILE A 322 -15.97 29.25 21.08
C ILE A 322 -14.44 29.09 21.09
N SER A 323 -13.88 28.05 21.71
CA SER A 323 -12.43 27.80 21.68
C SER A 323 -12.07 26.35 22.03
N GLY A 324 -11.43 25.62 21.11
CA GLY A 324 -10.84 24.30 21.38
C GLY A 324 -11.71 23.07 21.01
N TYR A 325 -12.99 23.27 20.69
CA TYR A 325 -13.90 22.17 20.34
C TYR A 325 -13.38 21.25 19.23
N ARG A 326 -12.92 21.84 18.13
CA ARG A 326 -12.40 21.11 16.97
C ARG A 326 -11.15 20.31 17.35
N PHE A 327 -10.26 20.89 18.16
CA PHE A 327 -9.07 20.20 18.64
C PHE A 327 -9.41 18.98 19.50
N LEU A 328 -10.29 19.14 20.50
CA LEU A 328 -10.70 18.05 21.39
C LEU A 328 -11.37 16.90 20.63
N ARG A 329 -12.17 17.24 19.62
CA ARG A 329 -12.88 16.27 18.79
C ARG A 329 -11.98 15.58 17.77
N ASP A 330 -11.21 16.33 17.00
CA ASP A 330 -10.41 15.78 15.90
C ASP A 330 -9.28 14.86 16.42
N ASN A 331 -8.81 15.12 17.65
CA ASN A 331 -7.87 14.25 18.33
C ASN A 331 -8.54 13.11 19.13
N ASN A 332 -9.87 12.95 19.05
CA ASN A 332 -10.65 11.97 19.82
C ASN A 332 -10.38 12.01 21.33
N ILE A 333 -10.09 13.19 21.89
CA ILE A 333 -9.83 13.36 23.33
C ILE A 333 -11.15 13.22 24.10
N LEU A 334 -12.22 13.83 23.58
CA LEU A 334 -13.56 13.75 24.14
C LEU A 334 -14.56 13.28 23.08
N PRO A 335 -15.60 12.51 23.46
CA PRO A 335 -16.63 12.02 22.54
C PRO A 335 -17.62 13.13 22.17
N LEU A 336 -17.14 14.25 21.62
CA LEU A 336 -17.94 15.42 21.30
C LEU A 336 -18.80 15.22 20.04
N PRO A 337 -20.04 15.75 20.00
CA PRO A 337 -20.90 15.68 18.82
C PRO A 337 -20.24 16.29 17.57
N CYS A 338 -20.73 15.96 16.37
CA CYS A 338 -20.25 16.68 15.19
C CYS A 338 -20.80 18.11 15.17
N ILE A 339 -20.07 19.05 14.53
CA ILE A 339 -20.53 20.44 14.40
C ILE A 339 -21.93 20.48 13.79
N ASN A 340 -22.23 19.61 12.82
CA ASN A 340 -23.56 19.50 12.24
C ASN A 340 -24.62 19.03 13.24
N THR A 341 -24.27 18.17 14.21
CA THR A 341 -25.18 17.76 15.30
C THR A 341 -25.46 18.92 16.24
N ILE A 342 -24.44 19.72 16.58
CA ILE A 342 -24.63 20.93 17.40
C ILE A 342 -25.52 21.94 16.68
N ILE A 343 -25.21 22.24 15.42
CA ILE A 343 -26.01 23.11 14.55
C ILE A 343 -27.45 22.59 14.49
N ARG A 344 -27.66 21.31 14.18
CA ARG A 344 -29.00 20.69 14.18
C ARG A 344 -29.70 20.67 15.52
N PHE A 345 -29.02 20.86 16.65
CA PHE A 345 -29.65 20.99 17.95
C PHE A 345 -29.98 22.45 18.27
N ARG A 346 -29.18 23.39 17.76
CA ARG A 346 -29.39 24.84 17.86
C ARG A 346 -30.60 25.32 17.06
N PHE A 347 -30.78 24.82 15.83
CA PHE A 347 -31.79 25.35 14.90
C PHE A 347 -33.26 24.87 15.07
N PRO A 348 -33.60 23.68 15.62
CA PRO A 348 -34.99 23.27 15.77
C PRO A 348 -35.74 24.04 16.85
N LYS A 349 -35.04 24.48 17.90
CA LYS A 349 -35.63 25.25 19.01
C LYS A 349 -35.72 26.75 18.72
N PHE A 350 -35.04 27.24 17.68
CA PHE A 350 -35.05 28.63 17.24
C PHE A 350 -35.81 28.82 15.91
N LEU A 351 -36.76 27.93 15.59
CA LEU A 351 -37.68 28.17 14.49
C LEU A 351 -38.54 29.40 14.83
N ILE A 352 -38.15 30.51 14.21
CA ILE A 352 -38.89 31.73 13.83
C ILE A 352 -40.31 31.77 14.41
N PRO A 353 -40.61 32.68 15.37
CA PRO A 353 -41.98 32.89 15.80
C PRO A 353 -42.82 33.24 14.56
N LYS A 354 -43.91 32.51 14.35
CA LYS A 354 -44.80 32.74 13.20
C LYS A 354 -45.60 34.04 13.34
N SER A 355 -45.57 34.68 14.51
CA SER A 355 -46.15 35.99 14.81
C SER A 355 -45.49 36.64 16.03
N ASP A 356 -45.47 37.98 16.07
CA ASP A 356 -44.95 38.80 17.19
C ASP A 356 -45.63 38.52 18.54
N SER A 357 -46.77 37.83 18.55
CA SER A 357 -47.48 37.41 19.76
C SER A 357 -46.70 36.42 20.62
N ASP A 358 -45.87 35.57 20.00
CA ASP A 358 -45.15 34.49 20.70
C ASP A 358 -43.88 35.00 21.41
N LEU A 359 -43.41 36.20 21.04
CA LEU A 359 -42.27 36.87 21.66
C LEU A 359 -42.63 37.53 23.00
N ARG A 360 -43.90 37.94 23.19
CA ARG A 360 -44.34 38.66 24.40
C ARG A 360 -44.56 37.76 25.61
N THR A 361 -44.67 36.45 25.44
CA THR A 361 -44.90 35.50 26.55
C THR A 361 -43.61 34.92 27.15
N LEU A 362 -42.46 35.12 26.51
CA LEU A 362 -41.17 34.54 26.94
C LEU A 362 -40.25 35.52 27.68
N ILE A 363 -40.61 36.80 27.77
CA ILE A 363 -39.86 37.79 28.55
C ILE A 363 -40.73 38.23 29.73
N PRO A 364 -40.45 37.80 30.97
CA PRO A 364 -41.05 38.40 32.15
C PRO A 364 -40.62 39.86 32.22
N ASN A 365 -41.59 40.77 32.20
CA ASN A 365 -41.35 42.20 32.40
C ASN A 365 -40.57 42.41 33.70
N SER A 366 -39.28 42.71 33.57
CA SER A 366 -38.50 43.37 34.61
C SER A 366 -37.97 44.64 33.97
N ASP A 367 -38.54 45.76 34.41
CA ASP A 367 -38.20 47.09 33.98
C ASP A 367 -36.71 47.36 34.27
N SER A 368 -35.89 47.28 33.24
CA SER A 368 -34.59 47.95 33.20
C SER A 368 -34.39 48.52 31.80
N GLU A 369 -34.43 49.85 31.77
CA GLU A 369 -34.33 50.70 30.60
C GLU A 369 -32.91 50.60 30.03
N PHE A 370 -32.70 49.77 29.00
CA PHE A 370 -31.50 49.83 28.17
C PHE A 370 -31.87 50.41 26.80
N ARG A 371 -31.57 51.71 26.62
CA ARG A 371 -31.64 52.37 25.31
C ARG A 371 -30.57 51.78 24.39
N LEU A 372 -30.99 51.16 23.29
CA LEU A 372 -30.13 50.89 22.13
C LEU A 372 -30.28 52.02 21.10
N PRO A 373 -29.20 52.43 20.41
CA PRO A 373 -29.24 53.47 19.41
C PRO A 373 -29.87 52.95 18.09
N ASN A 374 -30.76 53.77 17.53
CA ASN A 374 -31.27 53.64 16.18
C ASN A 374 -30.19 54.02 15.16
N SER A 375 -29.78 53.09 14.31
CA SER A 375 -29.63 53.34 12.85
C SER A 375 -29.18 52.07 12.13
N ASP A 376 -30.00 51.67 11.15
CA ASP A 376 -29.70 50.70 10.12
C ASP A 376 -28.71 51.29 9.11
N SER A 377 -27.41 51.07 9.31
CA SER A 377 -26.42 51.13 8.22
C SER A 377 -25.05 50.64 8.68
N GLU A 378 -24.82 49.32 8.79
CA GLU A 378 -23.46 48.71 8.68
C GLU A 378 -23.40 47.16 8.77
N PHE A 379 -24.42 46.43 8.31
CA PHE A 379 -24.36 44.95 8.21
C PHE A 379 -24.54 44.43 6.78
N ARG A 380 -23.74 44.96 5.85
CA ARG A 380 -23.43 44.29 4.59
C ARG A 380 -21.97 44.55 4.23
N ASN A 381 -21.10 43.68 4.70
CA ASN A 381 -19.90 43.21 3.99
C ASN A 381 -19.10 42.28 4.92
N GLN A 382 -19.27 40.96 4.73
CA GLN A 382 -18.21 39.93 4.80
C GLN A 382 -18.83 38.52 4.84
N ILE A 383 -19.48 38.11 3.76
CA ILE A 383 -19.56 36.70 3.36
C ILE A 383 -19.42 36.67 1.83
N THR A 384 -18.20 36.58 1.32
CA THR A 384 -17.96 36.21 -0.08
C THR A 384 -17.95 34.69 -0.19
N ILE A 385 -19.03 34.16 -0.74
CA ILE A 385 -19.10 32.84 -1.35
C ILE A 385 -18.64 33.00 -2.81
N SER A 386 -17.48 32.43 -3.12
CA SER A 386 -16.99 32.16 -4.48
C SER A 386 -16.06 30.94 -4.34
N ASP A 387 -16.23 29.77 -4.95
CA ASP A 387 -17.09 29.33 -6.03
C ASP A 387 -17.33 27.82 -5.89
N ILE A 388 -18.58 27.39 -6.01
CA ILE A 388 -18.98 26.01 -6.31
C ILE A 388 -19.84 26.07 -7.56
N ARG A 389 -19.26 25.76 -8.73
CA ARG A 389 -19.79 24.95 -9.85
C ARG A 389 -19.23 25.42 -11.20
N THR A 390 -18.48 24.53 -11.85
CA THR A 390 -18.72 24.12 -13.26
C THR A 390 -18.02 22.78 -13.54
N LEU A 391 -18.79 21.70 -13.57
CA LEU A 391 -18.65 20.58 -14.52
C LEU A 391 -19.81 20.83 -15.52
N ILE A 392 -19.75 20.64 -16.85
CA ILE A 392 -19.27 19.52 -17.68
C ILE A 392 -18.98 20.05 -19.15
N PRO A 393 -18.73 19.22 -20.19
CA PRO A 393 -17.59 19.36 -21.11
C PRO A 393 -17.94 19.96 -22.50
N ASN A 394 -16.94 20.34 -23.29
CA ASN A 394 -17.12 20.54 -24.73
C ASN A 394 -16.26 19.55 -25.53
N SER A 395 -16.97 18.77 -26.34
CA SER A 395 -16.51 18.07 -27.52
C SER A 395 -16.24 19.03 -28.69
N GLU A 396 -15.38 18.57 -29.59
CA GLU A 396 -15.40 18.78 -31.05
C GLU A 396 -14.62 19.94 -31.74
N PHE A 397 -13.88 19.49 -32.79
CA PHE A 397 -13.34 20.14 -33.99
C PHE A 397 -12.25 21.24 -33.91
N ARG A 398 -10.98 20.82 -34.04
CA ARG A 398 -10.20 20.87 -35.31
C ARG A 398 -8.91 20.08 -35.21
#